data_AF-A0AAV1M1B2-F1
#
_entry.id   AF-A0AAV1M1B2-F1
#
_cell.length_a   1.000
_cell.length_b   1.000
_cell.length_c   1.000
_cell.angle_alpha   90.00
_cell.angle_beta   90.00
_cell.angle_gamma   90.00
#
_symmetry.space_group_name_H-M   'P 1'
#
loop_
_entity.id
_entity.type
_entity.pdbx_description
1 polymer ?
#
loop_
_entity_poly.entity_id
_entity_poly.type
_entity_poly.pdbx_seq_one_letter_code
_entity_poly.pdbx_strand_id
1 'polypeptide(L)'
;MIFFTDSPILVYVHGGFWQELSRAISRYPVLPLYRSRIKIIVVGYDLCSSFTLPEIVHQIENAARFVFEYAEKMGSRGVYFAVHSASEHLVAKLLSNVDFFEDNPGSHRLQGAFLISSVSPHICK
;
A
#
# COMPACT_ATOMS: atom_id res chain seq x y z
N MET A 1 -11.38 -19.61 -15.83
CA MET A 1 -10.82 -18.46 -15.10
C MET A 1 -9.38 -18.31 -15.56
N ILE A 2 -9.09 -17.34 -16.44
CA ILE A 2 -7.74 -17.16 -16.99
C ILE A 2 -6.89 -16.50 -15.91
N PHE A 3 -5.90 -17.20 -15.37
CA PHE A 3 -4.92 -16.62 -14.47
C PHE A 3 -3.91 -15.85 -15.30
N PHE A 4 -4.02 -14.52 -15.29
CA PHE A 4 -2.99 -13.63 -15.82
C PHE A 4 -1.81 -13.65 -14.85
N THR A 5 -0.88 -14.57 -15.07
CA THR A 5 0.24 -14.86 -14.17
C THR A 5 1.03 -13.59 -13.87
N ASP A 6 1.36 -12.81 -14.90
CA ASP A 6 2.19 -11.60 -14.83
C ASP A 6 1.46 -10.30 -14.42
N SER A 7 0.17 -10.35 -14.05
CA SER A 7 -0.62 -9.12 -13.78
C SER A 7 0.07 -8.19 -12.78
N PRO A 8 0.02 -6.86 -13.00
CA PRO A 8 0.59 -5.90 -12.08
C PRO A 8 -0.26 -5.86 -10.82
N ILE A 9 0.37 -5.47 -9.73
CA ILE A 9 -0.28 -5.35 -8.42
C ILE A 9 -0.40 -3.87 -8.07
N LEU A 10 -1.62 -3.41 -7.80
CA LEU A 10 -1.87 -2.12 -7.15
C LEU A 10 -2.16 -2.34 -5.66
N VAL A 11 -1.31 -1.80 -4.81
CA VAL A 11 -1.51 -1.73 -3.37
C VAL A 11 -2.27 -0.45 -3.07
N TYR A 12 -3.47 -0.54 -2.52
CA TYR A 12 -4.26 0.62 -2.15
C TYR A 12 -4.29 0.80 -0.64
N VAL A 13 -3.83 1.96 -0.15
CA VAL A 13 -3.86 2.35 1.27
C VAL A 13 -4.91 3.45 1.46
N HIS A 14 -5.91 3.19 2.31
CA HIS A 14 -6.99 4.15 2.54
C HIS A 14 -6.52 5.38 3.34
N GLY A 15 -7.17 6.53 3.14
CA GLY A 15 -6.99 7.74 3.94
C GLY A 15 -7.68 7.66 5.31
N GLY A 16 -8.14 8.81 5.82
CA GLY A 16 -8.89 8.90 7.08
C GLY A 16 -8.10 9.45 8.26
N PHE A 17 -7.04 10.23 8.00
CA PHE A 17 -6.21 10.88 9.04
C PHE A 17 -5.70 9.93 10.12
N TRP A 18 -5.51 8.65 9.76
CA TRP A 18 -5.16 7.55 10.67
C TRP A 18 -6.14 7.33 11.82
N GLN A 19 -7.29 7.99 11.79
CA GLN A 19 -8.29 7.98 12.86
C GLN A 19 -9.59 7.32 12.42
N GLU A 20 -9.80 7.20 11.11
CA GLU A 20 -11.04 6.74 10.51
C GLU A 20 -10.80 5.90 9.27
N LEU A 21 -11.91 5.40 8.72
CA LEU A 21 -12.00 4.52 7.56
C LEU A 21 -11.41 3.12 7.81
N SER A 22 -11.52 2.26 6.80
CA SER A 22 -10.96 0.91 6.83
C SER A 22 -10.86 0.36 5.42
N ARG A 23 -10.03 -0.67 5.25
CA ARG A 23 -10.01 -1.48 4.02
C ARG A 23 -11.41 -1.99 3.59
N ALA A 24 -12.32 -2.17 4.55
CA ALA A 24 -13.64 -2.73 4.26
C ALA A 24 -14.51 -1.74 3.48
N ILE A 25 -14.47 -0.45 3.83
CA ILE A 25 -15.27 0.58 3.17
C ILE A 25 -14.52 1.25 2.01
N SER A 26 -13.18 1.16 1.98
CA SER A 26 -12.36 1.75 0.92
C SER A 26 -12.02 0.78 -0.23
N ARG A 27 -12.89 -0.20 -0.50
CA ARG A 27 -12.72 -1.22 -1.56
C ARG A 27 -13.29 -0.84 -2.93
N TYR A 28 -13.72 0.41 -3.10
CA TYR A 28 -14.31 0.91 -4.34
C TYR A 28 -13.44 0.75 -5.61
N PRO A 29 -12.09 0.75 -5.57
CA PRO A 29 -11.30 0.56 -6.79
C PRO A 29 -11.17 -0.93 -7.19
N VAL A 30 -11.68 -1.88 -6.37
CA VAL A 30 -11.43 -3.31 -6.59
C VAL A 30 -12.04 -3.84 -7.89
N LEU A 31 -13.34 -3.61 -8.10
CA LEU A 31 -14.04 -4.10 -9.28
C LEU A 31 -13.50 -3.54 -10.61
N PRO A 32 -13.30 -2.21 -10.77
CA PRO A 32 -12.77 -1.67 -12.03
C PRO A 32 -11.35 -2.18 -12.32
N LEU A 33 -10.46 -2.27 -11.33
CA LEU A 33 -9.10 -2.75 -11.54
C LEU A 33 -9.04 -4.24 -11.88
N TYR A 34 -9.87 -5.05 -11.22
CA TYR A 34 -9.99 -6.47 -11.55
C TYR A 34 -10.42 -6.67 -13.01
N ARG A 35 -11.41 -5.90 -13.49
CA ARG A 35 -11.84 -5.92 -14.91
C ARG A 35 -10.73 -5.52 -15.87
N SER A 36 -9.82 -4.64 -15.43
CA SER A 36 -8.62 -4.23 -16.18
C SER A 36 -7.43 -5.19 -16.03
N ARG A 37 -7.62 -6.38 -15.45
CA ARG A 37 -6.56 -7.40 -15.22
C ARG A 37 -5.43 -6.89 -14.34
N ILE A 38 -5.76 -6.07 -13.35
CA ILE A 38 -4.85 -5.58 -12.31
C ILE A 38 -5.21 -6.32 -11.02
N LYS A 39 -4.21 -6.95 -10.38
CA LYS A 39 -4.36 -7.48 -9.03
C LYS A 39 -4.40 -6.29 -8.07
N ILE A 40 -5.35 -6.26 -7.15
CA ILE A 40 -5.46 -5.19 -6.15
C ILE A 40 -5.39 -5.77 -4.75
N ILE A 41 -4.57 -5.15 -3.91
CA ILE A 41 -4.43 -5.47 -2.50
C ILE A 41 -4.83 -4.22 -1.71
N VAL A 42 -5.96 -4.27 -1.03
CA VAL A 42 -6.44 -3.18 -0.17
C VAL A 42 -5.86 -3.38 1.22
N VAL A 43 -4.89 -2.55 1.58
CA VAL A 43 -4.21 -2.59 2.88
C VAL A 43 -5.01 -1.78 3.89
N GLY A 44 -5.26 -2.39 5.05
CA GLY A 44 -5.75 -1.70 6.24
C GLY A 44 -4.63 -1.62 7.25
N TYR A 45 -4.71 -0.64 8.13
CA TYR A 45 -3.79 -0.41 9.23
C TYR A 45 -4.60 0.03 10.46
N ASP A 46 -4.03 -0.13 11.64
CA ASP A 46 -4.67 0.25 12.89
C ASP A 46 -4.72 1.78 13.07
N LEU A 47 -5.61 2.24 13.95
CA LEU A 47 -5.90 3.66 14.09
C LEU A 47 -5.14 4.29 15.25
N CYS A 48 -4.88 5.58 15.10
CA CYS A 48 -4.17 6.45 16.05
C CYS A 48 -4.85 6.58 17.43
N SER A 49 -6.06 6.05 17.59
CA SER A 49 -6.72 5.92 18.90
C SER A 49 -6.01 4.93 19.83
N SER A 50 -5.23 4.00 19.27
CA SER A 50 -4.62 2.89 20.02
C SER A 50 -3.18 2.60 19.62
N PHE A 51 -2.70 3.15 18.52
CA PHE A 51 -1.35 2.92 18.00
C PHE A 51 -0.68 4.25 17.63
N THR A 52 0.62 4.32 17.86
CA THR A 52 1.44 5.45 17.47
C THR A 52 1.68 5.45 15.95
N LEU A 53 1.98 6.62 15.39
CA LEU A 53 2.27 6.72 13.97
C LEU A 53 3.46 5.83 13.50
N PRO A 54 4.57 5.68 14.27
CA PRO A 54 5.61 4.72 13.94
C PRO A 54 5.14 3.27 13.89
N GLU A 55 4.24 2.84 14.79
CA GLU A 55 3.67 1.49 14.76
C GLU A 55 2.82 1.29 13.50
N ILE A 56 2.03 2.30 13.12
CA ILE A 56 1.23 2.28 11.89
C ILE A 56 2.15 2.21 10.65
N VAL A 57 3.25 2.98 10.61
CA VAL A 57 4.24 2.90 9.53
C VAL A 57 4.82 1.49 9.45
N HIS A 58 5.16 0.87 10.58
CA HIS A 58 5.66 -0.50 10.62
C HIS A 58 4.63 -1.52 10.08
N GLN A 59 3.33 -1.31 10.31
CA GLN A 59 2.28 -2.14 9.69
C GLN A 59 2.27 -2.00 8.17
N ILE A 60 2.49 -0.80 7.63
CA ILE A 60 2.60 -0.56 6.18
C ILE A 60 3.85 -1.22 5.61
N GLU A 61 4.99 -1.17 6.30
CA GLU A 61 6.22 -1.90 5.92
C GLU A 61 5.99 -3.41 5.88
N ASN A 62 5.33 -3.98 6.89
CA ASN A 62 4.99 -5.40 6.93
C ASN A 62 4.05 -5.80 5.79
N ALA A 63 3.06 -4.96 5.47
CA ALA A 63 2.19 -5.17 4.32
C ALA A 63 2.98 -5.09 2.99
N ALA A 64 3.88 -4.13 2.85
CA ALA A 64 4.72 -3.98 1.66
C ALA A 64 5.63 -5.20 1.45
N ARG A 65 6.27 -5.70 2.51
CA ARG A 65 7.08 -6.93 2.47
C ARG A 65 6.27 -8.11 1.93
N PHE A 66 5.09 -8.34 2.50
CA PHE A 66 4.19 -9.39 2.04
C PHE A 66 3.81 -9.22 0.56
N VAL A 67 3.54 -7.99 0.11
CA VAL A 67 3.20 -7.73 -1.29
C VAL A 67 4.39 -8.02 -2.21
N PHE A 68 5.61 -7.65 -1.82
CA PHE A 68 6.80 -7.92 -2.62
C PHE A 68 7.08 -9.42 -2.75
N GLU A 69 7.00 -10.17 -1.65
CA GLU A 69 7.09 -11.64 -1.67
C GLU A 69 6.00 -12.27 -2.55
N TYR A 70 4.76 -11.78 -2.42
CA TYR A 70 3.64 -12.23 -3.25
C TYR A 70 3.85 -11.90 -4.73
N ALA A 71 4.36 -10.71 -5.05
CA ALA A 71 4.65 -10.27 -6.41
C ALA A 71 5.69 -11.17 -7.07
N GLU A 72 6.75 -11.53 -6.33
CA GLU A 72 7.78 -12.45 -6.78
C GLU A 72 7.23 -13.85 -7.02
N LYS A 73 6.54 -14.43 -6.03
CA LYS A 73 5.93 -15.76 -6.12
C LYS A 73 4.96 -15.89 -7.31
N MET A 74 4.25 -14.82 -7.63
CA MET A 74 3.28 -14.80 -8.71
C MET A 74 3.86 -14.36 -10.05
N GLY A 75 5.15 -13.99 -10.14
CA GLY A 75 5.76 -13.50 -11.36
C GLY A 75 5.17 -12.16 -11.86
N SER A 76 4.68 -11.31 -10.94
CA SER A 76 4.08 -10.02 -11.28
C SER A 76 5.09 -9.13 -12.02
N ARG A 77 4.64 -8.45 -13.08
CA ARG A 77 5.47 -7.49 -13.81
C ARG A 77 5.72 -6.16 -13.07
N GLY A 78 5.05 -5.93 -11.95
CA GLY A 78 5.26 -4.72 -11.16
C GLY A 78 4.31 -4.56 -9.98
N VAL A 79 4.76 -3.76 -9.02
CA VAL A 79 4.01 -3.32 -7.84
C VAL A 79 3.90 -1.80 -7.88
N TYR A 80 2.69 -1.30 -7.67
CA TYR A 80 2.38 0.13 -7.61
C TYR A 80 1.66 0.41 -6.30
N PHE A 81 1.97 1.53 -5.66
CA PHE A 81 1.20 2.02 -4.51
C PHE A 81 0.20 3.07 -4.96
N ALA A 82 -1.01 3.05 -4.42
CA ALA A 82 -1.98 4.13 -4.54
C ALA A 82 -2.47 4.48 -3.14
N VAL A 83 -2.45 5.76 -2.83
CA VAL A 83 -2.79 6.26 -1.50
C VAL A 83 -3.70 7.46 -1.61
N HIS A 84 -4.53 7.65 -0.61
CA HIS A 84 -5.46 8.77 -0.56
C HIS A 84 -5.25 9.62 0.69
N SER A 85 -5.20 10.94 0.51
CA SER A 85 -5.22 11.93 1.59
C SER A 85 -4.05 11.74 2.59
N ALA A 86 -4.34 11.71 3.89
CA ALA A 86 -3.33 11.69 4.95
C ALA A 86 -2.39 10.47 4.92
N SER A 87 -2.79 9.36 4.30
CA SER A 87 -1.98 8.13 4.26
C SER A 87 -0.79 8.18 3.32
N GLU A 88 -0.69 9.25 2.54
CA GLU A 88 0.53 9.54 1.80
C GLU A 88 1.76 9.63 2.67
N HIS A 89 1.63 10.18 3.88
CA HIS A 89 2.76 10.22 4.80
C HIS A 89 3.28 8.80 5.13
N LEU A 90 2.38 7.82 5.26
CA LEU A 90 2.78 6.43 5.55
C LEU A 90 3.56 5.83 4.39
N VAL A 91 3.06 5.99 3.16
CA VAL A 91 3.73 5.46 1.98
C VAL A 91 4.98 6.27 1.62
N ALA A 92 5.01 7.58 1.85
CA ALA A 92 6.22 8.39 1.69
C ALA A 92 7.32 7.96 2.67
N LYS A 93 6.96 7.63 3.92
CA LYS A 93 7.90 7.06 4.91
C LYS A 93 8.46 5.72 4.45
N LEU A 94 7.60 4.81 3.99
CA LEU A 94 8.02 3.55 3.37
C LEU A 94 8.99 3.80 2.21
N LEU A 95 8.60 4.63 1.23
CA LEU A 95 9.38 4.91 0.02
C LEU A 95 10.72 5.60 0.28
N SER A 96 10.87 6.25 1.44
CA SER A 96 12.11 6.92 1.86
C SER A 96 12.99 6.04 2.75
N ASN A 97 12.53 4.84 3.14
CA ASN A 97 13.26 3.92 4.00
C ASN A 97 14.19 3.03 3.15
N VAL A 98 15.42 3.47 2.92
CA VAL A 98 16.41 2.75 2.09
C VAL A 98 16.71 1.35 2.66
N ASP A 99 16.91 1.25 3.97
CA ASP A 99 17.21 -0.01 4.66
C ASP A 99 16.11 -1.05 4.41
N PHE A 100 14.84 -0.64 4.44
CA PHE A 100 13.73 -1.51 4.10
C PHE A 100 13.84 -2.06 2.66
N PHE A 101 14.23 -1.25 1.67
CA PHE A 101 14.35 -1.75 0.30
C PHE A 101 15.53 -2.72 0.12
N GLU A 102 16.63 -2.49 0.83
CA GLU A 102 17.81 -3.38 0.82
C GLU A 102 17.51 -4.73 1.46
N ASP A 103 16.74 -4.75 2.56
CA ASP A 103 16.39 -5.96 3.30
C ASP A 103 15.29 -6.81 2.61
N ASN A 104 14.63 -6.28 1.59
CA ASN A 104 13.48 -6.93 0.95
C ASN A 104 13.73 -7.11 -0.55
N PRO A 105 14.34 -8.23 -0.99
CA PRO A 105 14.77 -8.43 -2.38
C PRO A 105 13.66 -8.25 -3.41
N GLY A 106 12.41 -8.60 -3.11
CA GLY A 106 11.26 -8.43 -4.01
C GLY A 106 10.90 -6.96 -4.30
N SER A 107 11.50 -6.01 -3.58
CA SER A 107 11.23 -4.58 -3.69
C SER A 107 11.67 -3.96 -5.03
N HIS A 108 12.59 -4.61 -5.77
CA HIS A 108 12.95 -4.23 -7.14
C HIS A 108 11.77 -4.21 -8.12
N ARG A 109 10.64 -4.83 -7.76
CA ARG A 109 9.39 -4.79 -8.54
C ARG A 109 8.56 -3.53 -8.33
N LEU A 110 8.95 -2.64 -7.41
CA LEU A 110 8.29 -1.35 -7.23
C LEU A 110 8.45 -0.50 -8.50
N GLN A 111 7.34 -0.13 -9.12
CA GLN A 111 7.33 0.64 -10.37
C GLN A 111 6.85 2.09 -10.18
N GLY A 112 6.20 2.41 -9.06
CA GLY A 112 5.75 3.78 -8.77
C GLY A 112 4.68 3.88 -7.69
N ALA A 113 4.32 5.12 -7.38
CA ALA A 113 3.27 5.44 -6.43
C ALA A 113 2.35 6.56 -6.96
N PHE A 114 1.05 6.46 -6.67
CA PHE A 114 0.02 7.44 -6.96
C PHE A 114 -0.44 8.09 -5.66
N LEU A 115 -0.14 9.38 -5.52
CA LEU A 115 -0.49 10.22 -4.38
C LEU A 115 -1.77 10.98 -4.72
N ILE A 116 -2.91 10.60 -4.14
CA ILE A 116 -4.24 11.13 -4.50
C ILE A 116 -4.75 12.03 -3.38
N SER A 117 -4.97 13.30 -3.70
CA SER A 117 -5.55 14.29 -2.76
C SER A 117 -4.74 14.45 -1.47
N SER A 118 -3.42 14.43 -1.62
CA SER A 118 -2.39 14.67 -0.61
C SER A 118 -2.67 15.81 0.35
N VAL A 119 -2.62 15.53 1.64
CA VAL A 119 -2.66 16.55 2.70
C VAL A 119 -1.53 16.28 3.69
N SER A 120 -0.77 17.32 4.06
CA SER A 120 0.24 17.25 5.12
C SER A 120 -0.43 17.39 6.48
N PRO A 121 -0.61 16.31 7.26
CA PRO A 121 -1.38 16.40 8.50
C PRO A 121 -0.49 16.91 9.64
N HIS A 122 -1.11 17.57 10.62
CA HIS A 122 -0.49 17.69 11.92
C HIS A 122 -0.36 16.28 12.52
N ILE A 123 0.88 15.90 12.84
CA ILE A 123 1.27 14.55 13.25
C ILE A 123 0.44 14.14 14.48
N CYS A 124 -0.20 12.97 14.38
CA CYS A 124 -0.77 12.24 15.50
C CYS A 124 0.32 12.03 16.56
N LYS A 125 0.04 12.39 17.82
CA LYS A 125 1.01 12.29 18.92
C LYS A 125 1.51 10.86 19.12
#